data_AF-A0A2M7NL55-F1
#
_entry.id   AF-A0A2M7NL55-F1
#
_cell.length_a   1.000
_cell.length_b   1.000
_cell.length_c   1.000
_cell.angle_alpha   90.00
_cell.angle_beta   90.00
_cell.angle_gamma   90.00
#
_symmetry.space_group_name_H-M   'P 1'
#
loop_
_entity.id
_entity.type
_entity.pdbx_description
1 polymer ?
#
loop_
_entity_poly.entity_id
_entity_poly.type
_entity_poly.pdbx_seq_one_letter_code
_entity_poly.pdbx_strand_id
1 'polypeptide(L)'
;MDNWWYNLWHSDSFRKKIDKLGEKYDIFYCSMGDCDYSFDFTYYKDGLLRRKYVVDDPDFKGGKLIENIGKSLPFEEDNLKNIGQGGKIISIAKSIGIETNHKLESISCYQYDNIFIED
;
A
#
# COMPACT_ATOMS: atom_id res chain seq x y z
N MET A 1 15.79 10.49 17.96
CA MET A 1 15.10 10.69 16.67
C MET A 1 14.05 9.61 16.59
N ASP A 2 12.80 10.01 16.65
CA ASP A 2 11.68 9.12 16.94
C ASP A 2 11.25 8.36 15.67
N ASN A 3 12.02 7.34 15.29
CA ASN A 3 11.71 6.47 14.14
C ASN A 3 10.68 5.37 14.50
N TRP A 4 9.85 5.58 15.51
CA TRP A 4 8.90 4.58 15.99
C TRP A 4 7.79 4.28 14.98
N TRP A 5 7.44 5.23 14.10
CA TRP A 5 6.40 5.05 13.09
C TRP A 5 6.84 4.26 11.85
N TYR A 6 8.02 4.53 11.27
CA TYR A 6 8.49 3.83 10.06
C TYR A 6 8.82 2.35 10.31
N ASN A 7 9.36 2.02 11.50
CA ASN A 7 9.71 0.64 11.86
C ASN A 7 8.50 -0.25 12.12
N LEU A 8 7.34 0.33 12.48
CA LEU A 8 6.11 -0.44 12.64
C LEU A 8 5.59 -0.90 11.26
N TRP A 9 5.66 0.04 10.32
CA TRP A 9 5.16 -0.08 8.96
C TRP A 9 6.03 -1.02 8.10
N HIS A 10 7.32 -1.06 8.39
CA HIS A 10 8.29 -2.01 7.84
C HIS A 10 8.69 -3.09 8.84
N SER A 11 7.86 -3.39 9.85
CA SER A 11 8.22 -4.41 10.84
C SER A 11 8.40 -5.75 10.16
N ASP A 12 9.67 -6.18 10.04
CA ASP A 12 10.05 -7.49 9.52
C ASP A 12 9.28 -8.62 10.22
N SER A 13 9.01 -8.45 11.52
CA SER A 13 8.27 -9.43 12.29
C SER A 13 6.82 -9.56 11.86
N PHE A 14 6.19 -8.46 11.46
CA PHE A 14 4.82 -8.45 10.95
C PHE A 14 4.77 -9.01 9.53
N ARG A 15 5.66 -8.55 8.64
CA ARG A 15 5.74 -9.04 7.25
C ARG A 15 5.99 -10.55 7.21
N LYS A 16 6.93 -11.06 8.02
CA LYS A 16 7.17 -12.51 8.17
C LYS A 16 5.95 -13.28 8.68
N LYS A 17 5.09 -12.67 9.49
CA LYS A 17 3.83 -13.30 9.92
C LYS A 17 2.81 -13.34 8.79
N ILE A 18 2.68 -12.26 8.01
CA ILE A 18 1.82 -12.24 6.82
C ILE A 18 2.29 -13.30 5.81
N ASP A 19 3.60 -13.40 5.55
CA ASP A 19 4.16 -14.40 4.64
C ASP A 19 3.81 -15.83 5.10
N LYS A 20 3.99 -16.13 6.39
CA LYS A 20 3.62 -17.43 6.97
C LYS A 20 2.12 -17.73 6.90
N LEU A 21 1.28 -16.70 7.04
CA LEU A 21 -0.16 -16.88 6.86
C LEU A 21 -0.51 -17.10 5.39
N GLY A 22 0.20 -16.42 4.48
CA GLY A 22 0.03 -16.52 3.03
C GLY A 22 0.32 -17.91 2.46
N GLU A 23 1.12 -18.72 3.17
CA GLU A 23 1.32 -20.15 2.86
C GLU A 23 0.05 -21.00 3.06
N LYS A 24 -0.92 -20.52 3.84
CA LYS A 24 -2.11 -21.28 4.26
C LYS A 24 -3.43 -20.66 3.85
N TYR A 25 -3.45 -19.35 3.65
CA TYR A 25 -4.66 -18.56 3.40
C TYR A 25 -4.45 -17.62 2.22
N ASP A 26 -5.53 -17.37 1.49
CA ASP A 26 -5.59 -16.27 0.54
C ASP A 26 -5.63 -14.96 1.32
N ILE A 27 -4.59 -14.14 1.15
CA ILE A 27 -4.42 -12.90 1.90
C ILE A 27 -4.12 -11.78 0.92
N PHE A 28 -4.88 -10.70 1.04
CA PHE A 28 -4.49 -9.40 0.53
C PHE A 28 -4.15 -8.52 1.72
N TYR A 29 -2.89 -8.11 1.79
CA TYR A 29 -2.37 -7.20 2.77
C TYR A 29 -1.97 -5.90 2.09
N CYS A 30 -2.15 -4.76 2.76
CA CYS A 30 -1.70 -3.46 2.28
C CYS A 30 -1.37 -2.51 3.42
N SER A 31 -0.47 -1.58 3.15
CA SER A 31 -0.12 -0.45 4.01
C SER A 31 -0.10 0.84 3.22
N MET A 32 -0.44 1.95 3.87
CA MET A 32 -0.33 3.31 3.30
C MET A 32 0.31 4.27 4.27
N GLY A 33 1.14 5.16 3.73
CA GLY A 33 1.83 6.18 4.50
C GLY A 33 0.82 7.19 4.99
N ASP A 34 1.05 7.72 6.18
CA ASP A 34 0.18 8.73 6.78
C ASP A 34 0.47 10.13 6.23
N CYS A 35 1.73 10.43 5.93
CA CYS A 35 2.18 11.75 5.49
C CYS A 35 3.04 11.75 4.21
N ASP A 36 3.61 10.62 3.82
CA ASP A 36 4.43 10.49 2.61
C ASP A 36 3.66 9.79 1.49
N TYR A 37 4.26 9.68 0.30
CA TYR A 37 3.67 8.94 -0.83
C TYR A 37 4.05 7.45 -0.84
N SER A 38 4.28 6.86 0.32
CA SER A 38 4.62 5.45 0.43
C SER A 38 3.36 4.60 0.47
N PHE A 39 3.40 3.41 -0.12
CA PHE A 39 2.36 2.40 0.01
C PHE A 39 2.85 1.03 -0.43
N ASP A 40 2.22 -0.01 0.08
CA ASP A 40 2.44 -1.36 -0.42
C ASP A 40 1.19 -2.22 -0.43
N PHE A 41 1.24 -3.25 -1.25
CA PHE A 41 0.32 -4.36 -1.15
C PHE A 41 1.01 -5.69 -1.49
N THR A 42 0.52 -6.75 -0.84
CA THR A 42 0.96 -8.12 -1.05
C THR A 42 -0.27 -9.01 -1.17
N TYR A 43 -0.29 -9.85 -2.21
CA TYR A 43 -1.36 -10.79 -2.48
C TYR A 43 -0.83 -12.22 -2.53
N TYR A 44 -1.33 -13.03 -1.61
CA TYR A 44 -1.16 -14.47 -1.55
C TYR A 44 -2.43 -15.17 -2.01
N LYS A 45 -2.27 -16.19 -2.87
CA LYS A 45 -3.38 -17.03 -3.32
C LYS A 45 -2.91 -18.47 -3.51
N ASP A 46 -3.67 -19.42 -2.98
CA ASP A 46 -3.37 -20.85 -3.01
C ASP A 46 -2.01 -21.18 -2.39
N GLY A 47 -1.64 -20.50 -1.29
CA GLY A 47 -0.36 -20.70 -0.62
C GLY A 47 0.85 -20.04 -1.30
N LEU A 48 0.63 -19.29 -2.40
CA LEU A 48 1.71 -18.71 -3.21
C LEU A 48 1.64 -17.18 -3.24
N LEU A 49 2.81 -16.54 -3.19
CA LEU A 49 2.92 -15.11 -3.48
C LEU A 49 2.57 -14.86 -4.95
N ARG A 50 1.43 -14.21 -5.20
CA ARG A 50 0.99 -13.86 -6.56
C ARG A 50 1.46 -12.49 -6.98
N ARG A 51 1.48 -11.54 -6.04
CA ARG A 51 1.87 -10.15 -6.30
C ARG A 51 2.44 -9.48 -5.05
N LYS A 52 3.53 -8.74 -5.21
CA LYS A 52 4.04 -7.79 -4.21
C LYS A 52 4.42 -6.50 -4.92
N TYR A 53 3.99 -5.37 -4.37
CA TYR A 53 4.28 -4.05 -4.90
C TYR A 53 4.54 -3.10 -3.74
N VAL A 54 5.71 -2.46 -3.72
CA VAL A 54 6.12 -1.56 -2.64
C VAL A 54 6.66 -0.26 -3.23
N VAL A 55 6.03 0.84 -2.88
CA VAL A 55 6.49 2.21 -3.15
C VAL A 55 6.88 2.86 -1.82
N ASP A 56 8.05 3.48 -1.81
CA ASP A 56 8.63 4.11 -0.63
C ASP A 56 9.02 5.56 -0.98
N ASP A 57 8.65 6.52 -0.13
CA ASP A 57 8.87 7.96 -0.31
C ASP A 57 9.45 8.63 0.94
N PRO A 58 10.57 8.15 1.50
CA PRO A 58 11.12 8.66 2.75
C PRO A 58 11.55 10.13 2.67
N ASP A 59 11.77 10.65 1.45
CA ASP A 59 12.22 12.01 1.19
C ASP A 59 11.09 12.95 0.71
N PHE A 60 9.83 12.49 0.65
CA PHE A 60 8.67 13.27 0.17
C PHE A 60 8.83 13.82 -1.26
N LYS A 61 9.40 13.03 -2.16
CA LYS A 61 9.74 13.43 -3.56
C LYS A 61 8.96 12.66 -4.62
N GLY A 62 7.83 12.05 -4.25
CA GLY A 62 6.92 11.41 -5.19
C GLY A 62 7.07 9.90 -5.30
N GLY A 63 7.76 9.28 -4.34
CA GLY A 63 7.86 7.84 -4.14
C GLY A 63 8.68 7.11 -5.19
N LYS A 64 9.27 6.00 -4.75
CA LYS A 64 10.13 5.13 -5.54
C LYS A 64 9.64 3.70 -5.42
N LEU A 65 9.51 3.01 -6.55
CA LEU A 65 9.23 1.59 -6.58
C LEU A 65 10.44 0.80 -6.05
N ILE A 66 10.25 0.10 -4.93
CA ILE A 66 11.28 -0.71 -4.26
C ILE A 66 11.12 -2.19 -4.59
N GLU A 67 9.89 -2.69 -4.63
CA GLU A 67 9.60 -4.08 -4.98
C GLU A 67 8.47 -4.17 -5.99
N ASN A 68 8.65 -5.03 -6.99
CA ASN A 68 7.68 -5.31 -8.06
C ASN A 68 7.80 -6.79 -8.42
N ILE A 69 7.15 -7.66 -7.65
CA ILE A 69 7.32 -9.12 -7.71
C ILE A 69 6.00 -9.77 -8.12
N GLY A 70 6.07 -10.83 -8.92
CA GLY A 70 4.89 -11.57 -9.38
C GLY A 70 4.20 -10.90 -10.57
N LYS A 71 3.04 -11.44 -10.97
CA LYS A 71 2.30 -10.97 -12.13
C LYS A 71 1.36 -9.84 -11.73
N SER A 72 1.34 -8.76 -12.52
CA SER A 72 0.37 -7.67 -12.32
C SER A 72 -1.05 -8.19 -12.25
N LEU A 73 -1.81 -7.63 -11.30
CA LEU A 73 -3.21 -7.93 -11.11
C LEU A 73 -4.07 -7.32 -12.25
N PRO A 74 -5.30 -7.80 -12.46
CA PRO A 74 -6.23 -7.18 -13.39
C PRO A 74 -6.37 -5.68 -13.10
N PHE A 75 -6.26 -4.86 -14.15
CA PHE A 75 -6.39 -3.40 -14.05
C PHE A 75 -5.41 -2.71 -13.09
N GLU A 76 -4.34 -3.38 -12.65
CA GLU A 76 -3.38 -2.83 -11.70
C GLU A 76 -2.77 -1.51 -12.19
N GLU A 77 -2.32 -1.46 -13.45
CA GLU A 77 -1.69 -0.26 -14.00
C GLU A 77 -2.63 0.94 -14.04
N ASP A 78 -3.89 0.72 -14.40
CA ASP A 78 -4.89 1.80 -14.44
C ASP A 78 -5.29 2.23 -13.03
N ASN A 79 -5.44 1.29 -12.11
CA ASN A 79 -5.74 1.60 -10.72
C ASN A 79 -4.58 2.34 -10.03
N LEU A 80 -3.32 2.07 -10.40
CA LEU A 80 -2.16 2.80 -9.89
C LEU A 80 -2.12 4.27 -10.34
N LYS A 81 -2.93 4.67 -11.33
CA LYS A 81 -3.09 6.06 -11.78
C LYS A 81 -4.14 6.83 -10.96
N ASN A 82 -4.90 6.16 -10.09
CA ASN A 82 -5.92 6.81 -9.25
C ASN A 82 -5.30 7.84 -8.30
N ILE A 83 -6.10 8.83 -7.89
CA ILE A 83 -5.67 9.86 -6.94
C ILE A 83 -5.59 9.26 -5.53
N GLY A 84 -4.45 9.49 -4.85
CA GLY A 84 -4.19 9.06 -3.47
C GLY A 84 -3.88 7.57 -3.33
N GLN A 85 -3.09 7.19 -2.33
CA GLN A 85 -2.70 5.78 -2.13
C GLN A 85 -3.91 4.88 -1.81
N GLY A 86 -4.87 5.40 -1.02
CA GLY A 86 -6.11 4.70 -0.67
C GLY A 86 -6.95 4.30 -1.87
N GLY A 87 -7.16 5.24 -2.80
CA GLY A 87 -7.88 4.98 -4.04
C GLY A 87 -7.22 3.88 -4.86
N LYS A 88 -5.88 3.90 -4.97
CA LYS A 88 -5.13 2.88 -5.72
C LYS A 88 -5.31 1.49 -5.12
N ILE A 89 -5.02 1.34 -3.83
CA ILE A 89 -5.02 0.03 -3.16
C ILE A 89 -6.41 -0.58 -3.13
N ILE A 90 -7.45 0.21 -2.81
CA ILE A 90 -8.81 -0.33 -2.75
C ILE A 90 -9.34 -0.67 -4.13
N SER A 91 -9.06 0.12 -5.16
CA SER A 91 -9.42 -0.25 -6.54
C SER A 91 -8.73 -1.53 -6.99
N ILE A 92 -7.46 -1.75 -6.60
CA ILE A 92 -6.74 -3.00 -6.84
C ILE A 92 -7.41 -4.16 -6.09
N ALA A 93 -7.70 -4.02 -4.80
CA ALA A 93 -8.38 -5.05 -4.00
C ALA A 93 -9.73 -5.43 -4.63
N LYS A 94 -10.52 -4.43 -5.05
CA LYS A 94 -11.80 -4.65 -5.73
C LYS A 94 -11.65 -5.38 -7.07
N SER A 95 -10.61 -5.05 -7.85
CA SER A 95 -10.35 -5.69 -9.15
C SER A 95 -10.08 -7.20 -9.05
N ILE A 96 -9.66 -7.68 -7.88
CA ILE A 96 -9.43 -9.10 -7.60
C ILE A 96 -10.57 -9.74 -6.79
N GLY A 97 -11.70 -9.04 -6.64
CA GLY A 97 -12.91 -9.55 -6.00
C GLY A 97 -12.96 -9.37 -4.47
N ILE A 98 -12.10 -8.53 -3.90
CA ILE A 98 -12.16 -8.20 -2.47
C ILE A 98 -13.08 -7.00 -2.29
N GLU A 99 -14.27 -7.27 -1.75
CA GLU A 99 -15.23 -6.23 -1.41
C GLU A 99 -14.88 -5.62 -0.04
N THR A 100 -14.84 -4.28 0.01
CA THR A 100 -14.62 -3.54 1.25
C THR A 100 -15.84 -2.68 1.55
N ASN A 101 -16.34 -2.71 2.78
CA ASN A 101 -17.41 -1.81 3.22
C ASN A 101 -16.88 -0.43 3.67
N HIS A 102 -15.59 -0.16 3.45
CA HIS A 102 -14.96 1.09 3.85
C HIS A 102 -15.31 2.21 2.85
N LYS A 103 -15.86 3.30 3.38
CA LYS A 103 -16.05 4.54 2.62
C LYS A 103 -14.74 5.30 2.62
N LEU A 104 -14.04 5.34 1.49
CA LEU A 104 -12.77 6.04 1.37
C LEU A 104 -12.88 7.51 1.76
N GLU A 105 -13.99 8.16 1.40
CA GLU A 105 -14.30 9.54 1.77
C GLU A 105 -14.43 9.77 3.28
N SER A 106 -14.60 8.71 4.07
CA SER A 106 -14.67 8.79 5.53
C SER A 106 -13.32 8.60 6.23
N ILE A 107 -12.26 8.28 5.48
CA ILE A 107 -10.91 8.12 6.01
C ILE A 107 -10.21 9.48 5.93
N SER A 108 -10.15 10.18 7.06
CA SER A 108 -9.37 11.42 7.17
C SER A 108 -7.90 11.09 7.43
N CYS A 109 -7.07 11.16 6.39
CA CYS A 109 -5.63 11.27 6.54
C CYS A 109 -5.24 12.75 6.61
N TYR A 110 -4.25 13.10 7.43
CA TYR A 110 -3.75 14.47 7.48
C TYR A 110 -3.03 14.79 6.17
N GLN A 111 -3.67 15.57 5.31
CA GLN A 111 -3.04 16.11 4.12
C GLN A 111 -2.31 17.40 4.50
N TYR A 112 -0.99 17.42 4.35
CA TYR A 112 -0.25 18.68 4.43
C TYR A 112 -0.53 19.44 3.14
N ASP A 113 -1.38 20.46 3.22
CA ASP A 113 -1.52 21.41 2.13
C ASP A 113 -0.18 22.17 2.00
N ASN A 114 0.47 22.03 0.84
CA ASN A 114 1.56 22.91 0.45
C ASN A 114 0.98 24.32 0.28
N ILE A 115 0.82 25.04 1.38
CA ILE A 115 0.64 26.48 1.36
C ILE A 115 1.97 27.04 0.89
N PHE A 116 2.08 27.26 -0.41
CA PHE A 116 3.08 28.18 -0.95
C PHE A 116 2.79 29.54 -0.32
N ILE A 117 3.60 29.92 0.67
CA ILE A 117 3.68 31.30 1.10
C ILE A 117 4.51 31.97 0.00
N GLU A 118 3.84 32.68 -0.90
CA GLU A 118 4.51 33.64 -1.78
C GLU A 118 5.07 34.76 -0.87
N ASP A 119 6.40 34.94 -0.91
CA ASP A 119 7.10 36.10 -0.35
C ASP A 119 6.83 37.37 -1.17
#